data_AF-A0A5S5D1M4-F1
#
_entry.id   AF-A0A5S5D1M4-F1
#
_cell.length_a   1.000
_cell.length_b   1.000
_cell.length_c   1.000
_cell.angle_alpha   90.00
_cell.angle_beta   90.00
_cell.angle_gamma   90.00
#
_symmetry.space_group_name_H-M   'P 1'
#
loop_
_entity.id
_entity.type
_entity.pdbx_description
1 polymer ?
#
loop_
_entity_poly.entity_id
_entity_poly.type
_entity_poly.pdbx_seq_one_letter_code
_entity_poly.pdbx_strand_id
1 'polypeptide(L)'
;MLAQLARDEDAVRYPPIPRWFYVVQASAVAGISLAQLLPDAAGSALVLGLAVVMGLLGHRYWLNRDGVSWASAKFSDMAGFLALLLGALAVGWLVDETTDAWWIWIVTAVFTAGVVLVTGYRYGREFGHDG
;
A
#
# COMPACT_ATOMS: atom_id res chain seq x y z
N MET A 1 -17.51 13.24 26.91
CA MET A 1 -18.09 13.65 25.62
C MET A 1 -17.03 13.81 24.53
N LEU A 2 -16.01 14.68 24.69
CA LEU A 2 -14.94 14.85 23.69
C LEU A 2 -14.16 13.55 23.38
N ALA A 3 -13.81 12.76 24.40
CA ALA A 3 -13.13 11.46 24.23
C ALA A 3 -14.01 10.35 23.62
N GLN A 4 -15.31 10.59 23.49
CA GLN A 4 -16.27 9.66 22.88
C GLN A 4 -16.46 10.03 21.41
N LEU A 5 -16.60 11.33 21.12
CA LEU A 5 -16.58 11.87 19.75
C LEU A 5 -15.27 11.56 19.01
N ALA A 6 -14.12 11.66 19.68
CA ALA A 6 -12.83 11.30 19.08
C ALA A 6 -12.76 9.80 18.73
N ARG A 7 -13.33 8.93 19.57
CA ARG A 7 -13.41 7.48 19.30
C ARG A 7 -14.36 7.16 18.14
N ASP A 8 -15.49 7.85 18.07
CA ASP A 8 -16.45 7.68 16.97
C ASP A 8 -15.85 8.21 15.65
N GLU A 9 -15.11 9.32 15.67
CA GLU A 9 -14.38 9.84 14.51
C GLU A 9 -13.31 8.84 14.03
N ASP A 10 -12.52 8.27 14.94
CA ASP A 10 -11.49 7.29 14.59
C ASP A 10 -12.09 5.98 14.07
N ALA A 11 -13.22 5.52 14.60
CA ALA A 11 -13.92 4.32 14.12
C ALA A 11 -14.48 4.50 12.69
N VAL A 12 -14.87 5.73 12.34
CA VAL A 12 -15.32 6.10 10.99
C VAL A 12 -14.12 6.23 10.05
N ARG A 13 -12.98 6.74 10.53
CA ARG A 13 -11.77 6.98 9.72
C ARG A 13 -10.92 5.72 9.49
N TYR A 14 -10.85 4.79 10.44
CA TYR A 14 -10.04 3.57 10.35
C TYR A 14 -10.90 2.32 10.49
N PRO A 15 -11.75 2.02 9.50
CA PRO A 15 -12.62 0.88 9.58
C PRO A 15 -11.82 -0.43 9.43
N PRO A 16 -12.26 -1.54 10.02
CA PRO A 16 -11.57 -2.82 9.88
C PRO A 16 -11.52 -3.24 8.41
N ILE A 17 -10.32 -3.54 7.93
CA ILE A 17 -10.02 -3.96 6.56
C ILE A 17 -9.71 -5.47 6.57
N PRO A 18 -10.25 -6.26 5.61
CA PRO A 18 -9.95 -7.68 5.52
C PRO A 18 -8.46 -7.98 5.35
N ARG A 19 -7.93 -9.00 6.04
CA ARG A 19 -6.49 -9.37 5.97
C ARG A 19 -5.99 -9.66 4.56
N TRP A 20 -6.84 -10.25 3.71
CA TRP A 20 -6.50 -10.55 2.32
C TRP A 20 -6.21 -9.29 1.49
N PHE A 21 -6.79 -8.14 1.85
CA PHE A 21 -6.54 -6.87 1.17
C PHE A 21 -5.05 -6.51 1.22
N TYR A 22 -4.41 -6.65 2.38
CA TYR A 22 -3.00 -6.36 2.54
C TYR A 22 -2.11 -7.33 1.76
N VAL A 23 -2.54 -8.58 1.59
CA VAL A 23 -1.82 -9.56 0.77
C VAL A 23 -1.89 -9.16 -0.71
N VAL A 24 -3.07 -8.78 -1.19
CA VAL A 24 -3.25 -8.27 -2.56
C VAL A 24 -2.46 -6.99 -2.78
N GLN A 25 -2.51 -6.05 -1.83
CA GLN A 25 -1.76 -4.81 -1.90
C GLN A 25 -0.25 -5.07 -1.90
N ALA A 26 0.25 -5.95 -1.02
CA ALA A 26 1.67 -6.31 -0.99
C ALA A 26 2.12 -6.94 -2.30
N SER A 27 1.30 -7.83 -2.87
CA SER A 27 1.57 -8.50 -4.14
C SER A 27 1.63 -7.50 -5.30
N ALA A 28 0.71 -6.53 -5.31
CA ALA A 28 0.68 -5.50 -6.33
C ALA A 28 1.86 -4.51 -6.21
N VAL A 29 2.25 -4.10 -5.01
CA VAL A 29 3.45 -3.24 -4.83
C VAL A 29 4.73 -4.00 -5.21
N ALA A 30 4.83 -5.28 -4.84
CA ALA A 30 5.93 -6.13 -5.29
C ALA A 30 5.96 -6.25 -6.81
N GLY A 31 4.78 -6.46 -7.42
CA GLY A 31 4.62 -6.54 -8.87
C GLY A 31 5.09 -5.28 -9.60
N ILE A 32 4.88 -4.09 -9.05
CA ILE A 32 5.40 -2.83 -9.61
C ILE A 32 6.93 -2.82 -9.62
N SER A 33 7.57 -3.32 -8.57
CA SER A 33 9.03 -3.42 -8.49
C SER A 33 9.56 -4.45 -9.49
N LEU A 34 8.92 -5.62 -9.58
CA LEU A 34 9.29 -6.68 -10.51
C LEU A 34 9.00 -6.32 -11.97
N ALA A 35 8.09 -5.40 -12.24
CA ALA A 35 7.80 -4.93 -13.59
C ALA A 35 9.02 -4.26 -14.25
N GLN A 36 9.97 -3.75 -13.47
CA GLN A 36 11.23 -3.18 -13.97
C GLN A 36 12.14 -4.24 -14.61
N LEU A 37 11.90 -5.52 -14.35
CA LEU A 37 12.62 -6.64 -14.97
C LEU A 37 12.02 -7.06 -16.32
N LEU A 38 10.86 -6.49 -16.69
CA LEU A 38 10.18 -6.81 -17.95
C LEU A 38 10.59 -5.82 -19.04
N PRO A 39 10.44 -6.19 -20.32
CA PRO A 39 10.53 -5.24 -21.42
C PRO A 39 9.53 -4.09 -21.23
N ASP A 40 9.92 -2.86 -21.57
CA ASP A 40 9.17 -1.61 -21.31
C ASP A 40 7.66 -1.68 -21.59
N ALA A 41 7.27 -2.26 -22.73
CA ALA A 41 5.87 -2.37 -23.11
C ALA A 41 5.07 -3.28 -22.16
N ALA A 42 5.66 -4.41 -21.74
CA ALA A 42 5.04 -5.34 -20.80
C ALA A 42 5.08 -4.81 -19.37
N GLY A 43 6.20 -4.20 -18.96
CA GLY A 43 6.35 -3.56 -17.65
C GLY A 43 5.34 -2.44 -17.44
N SER A 44 5.20 -1.53 -18.42
CA SER A 44 4.24 -0.42 -18.37
C SER A 44 2.79 -0.91 -18.30
N ALA A 45 2.43 -1.92 -19.10
CA ALA A 45 1.09 -2.52 -19.07
C ALA A 45 0.79 -3.17 -17.70
N LEU A 46 1.77 -3.86 -17.12
CA LEU A 46 1.63 -4.47 -15.80
C LEU A 46 1.44 -3.41 -14.71
N VAL A 47 2.27 -2.37 -14.69
CA VAL A 47 2.16 -1.28 -13.72
C VAL A 47 0.79 -0.59 -13.82
N LEU A 48 0.31 -0.31 -15.04
CA LEU A 48 -1.03 0.26 -15.25
C LEU A 48 -2.13 -0.67 -14.73
N GLY A 49 -2.07 -1.97 -15.05
CA GLY A 49 -3.04 -2.94 -14.56
C GLY A 49 -3.09 -3.00 -13.04
N LEU A 50 -1.92 -3.03 -12.38
CA LEU A 50 -1.79 -3.01 -10.93
C LEU A 50 -2.32 -1.70 -10.33
N ALA A 51 -2.01 -0.55 -10.94
CA ALA A 51 -2.52 0.75 -10.50
C ALA A 51 -4.05 0.82 -10.57
N VAL A 52 -4.67 0.27 -11.61
CA VAL A 52 -6.14 0.18 -11.74
C VAL A 52 -6.73 -0.70 -10.64
N VAL A 53 -6.17 -1.89 -10.41
CA VAL A 53 -6.62 -2.79 -9.35
C VAL A 53 -6.53 -2.13 -7.97
N MET A 54 -5.41 -1.45 -7.69
CA MET A 54 -5.21 -0.72 -6.44
C MET A 54 -6.17 0.46 -6.30
N GLY A 55 -6.42 1.20 -7.39
CA GLY A 55 -7.39 2.29 -7.41
C GLY A 55 -8.81 1.81 -7.11
N LEU A 56 -9.23 0.69 -7.70
CA LEU A 56 -10.55 0.09 -7.45
C LEU A 56 -10.68 -0.42 -6.00
N LEU A 57 -9.63 -1.07 -5.48
CA LEU A 57 -9.59 -1.54 -4.10
C LEU A 57 -9.59 -0.39 -3.10
N GLY A 58 -8.78 0.64 -3.33
CA GLY A 58 -8.78 1.87 -2.53
C GLY A 58 -10.13 2.57 -2.58
N HIS A 59 -10.75 2.64 -3.76
CA HIS A 59 -12.09 3.20 -3.90
C HIS A 59 -13.12 2.45 -3.04
N ARG A 60 -13.16 1.11 -3.14
CA ARG A 60 -14.13 0.27 -2.42
C ARG A 60 -13.91 0.26 -0.90
N TYR A 61 -12.67 0.24 -0.43
CA TYR A 61 -12.36 0.00 0.98
C TYR A 61 -11.97 1.26 1.77
N TRP A 62 -11.54 2.33 1.10
CA TRP A 62 -11.12 3.58 1.75
C TRP A 62 -12.02 4.78 1.43
N LEU A 63 -12.50 4.93 0.20
CA LEU A 63 -13.24 6.14 -0.21
C LEU A 63 -14.76 5.98 -0.16
N ASN A 64 -15.27 4.82 -0.58
CA ASN A 64 -16.70 4.53 -0.73
C ASN A 64 -17.04 3.21 -0.04
N ARG A 65 -17.09 3.22 1.29
CA ARG A 65 -17.63 2.12 2.09
C ARG A 65 -19.11 2.38 2.38
N ASP A 66 -19.92 1.34 2.28
CA ASP A 66 -21.34 1.42 2.65
C ASP A 66 -21.48 1.87 4.12
N GLY A 67 -22.13 3.02 4.34
CA GLY A 67 -22.35 3.61 5.67
C GLY A 67 -21.37 4.69 6.11
N VAL A 68 -20.23 4.88 5.40
CA VAL A 68 -19.27 5.95 5.67
C VAL A 68 -18.70 6.45 4.34
N SER A 69 -19.17 7.60 3.88
CA SER A 69 -18.63 8.25 2.69
C SER A 69 -17.54 9.26 3.09
N TRP A 70 -16.42 9.28 2.37
CA TRP A 70 -15.41 10.34 2.47
C TRP A 70 -14.68 10.51 3.81
N ALA A 71 -14.54 9.45 4.60
CA ALA A 71 -13.62 9.49 5.74
C ALA A 71 -12.18 9.47 5.23
N SER A 72 -11.63 10.63 4.89
CA SER A 72 -10.26 10.72 4.43
C SER A 72 -9.32 10.34 5.58
N ALA A 73 -8.48 9.36 5.33
CA ALA A 73 -7.32 9.12 6.18
C ALA A 73 -6.42 10.35 6.15
N LYS A 74 -5.88 10.74 7.30
CA LYS A 74 -4.99 11.88 7.36
C LYS A 74 -3.72 11.54 6.57
N PHE A 75 -3.32 12.44 5.67
CA PHE A 75 -2.09 12.27 4.90
C PHE A 75 -0.87 12.06 5.81
N SER A 76 -0.84 12.70 6.99
CA SER A 76 0.20 12.52 8.01
C SER A 76 0.42 11.07 8.40
N ASP A 77 -0.64 10.26 8.41
CA ASP A 77 -0.60 8.88 8.89
C ASP A 77 -0.14 7.93 7.77
N MET A 78 -0.30 8.35 6.51
CA MET A 78 0.15 7.63 5.32
C MET A 78 1.53 8.09 4.84
N ALA A 79 1.98 9.27 5.24
CA ALA A 79 3.21 9.90 4.72
C ALA A 79 4.44 9.03 4.95
N GLY A 80 4.59 8.44 6.14
CA GLY A 80 5.72 7.54 6.43
C GLY A 80 5.70 6.27 5.58
N PHE A 81 4.52 5.68 5.38
CA PHE A 81 4.35 4.51 4.52
C PHE A 81 4.66 4.84 3.06
N LEU A 82 4.13 5.95 2.53
CA LEU A 82 4.40 6.42 1.18
C LEU A 82 5.88 6.74 0.97
N ALA A 83 6.51 7.43 1.93
CA ALA A 83 7.94 7.75 1.87
C ALA A 83 8.80 6.49 1.84
N LEU A 84 8.45 5.45 2.59
CA LEU A 84 9.15 4.15 2.55
C LEU A 84 9.01 3.47 1.19
N LEU A 85 7.80 3.41 0.62
CA LEU A 85 7.57 2.76 -0.67
C LEU A 85 8.26 3.52 -1.82
N LEU A 86 8.05 4.84 -1.88
CA LEU A 86 8.65 5.68 -2.93
C LEU A 86 10.17 5.75 -2.77
N GLY A 87 10.66 5.84 -1.52
CA GLY A 87 12.08 5.81 -1.22
C GLY A 87 12.74 4.50 -1.65
N ALA A 88 12.10 3.35 -1.39
CA ALA A 88 12.61 2.06 -1.83
C ALA A 88 12.68 1.95 -3.37
N LEU A 89 11.66 2.43 -4.07
CA LEU A 89 11.69 2.49 -5.54
C LEU A 89 12.80 3.41 -6.06
N ALA A 90 12.96 4.59 -5.47
CA ALA A 90 14.01 5.53 -5.86
C ALA A 90 15.41 4.97 -5.61
N VAL A 91 15.63 4.27 -4.49
CA VAL A 91 16.89 3.58 -4.21
C VAL A 91 17.11 2.43 -5.19
N GLY A 92 16.08 1.66 -5.51
CA GLY A 92 16.14 0.60 -6.53
C GLY A 92 16.59 1.15 -7.88
N TRP A 93 15.96 2.22 -8.34
CA TRP A 93 16.33 2.93 -9.58
C TRP A 93 17.79 3.40 -9.55
N LEU A 94 18.19 4.07 -8.46
CA LEU A 94 19.55 4.58 -8.33
C LEU A 94 20.57 3.45 -8.40
N VAL A 95 20.34 2.33 -7.71
CA VAL A 95 21.26 1.20 -7.69
C VAL A 95 21.32 0.52 -9.06
N ASP A 96 20.18 0.30 -9.70
CA ASP A 96 20.12 -0.32 -11.04
C ASP A 96 20.89 0.53 -12.06
N GLU A 97 20.61 1.84 -12.11
CA GLU A 97 21.26 2.78 -13.04
C GLU A 97 22.77 2.95 -12.77
N THR A 98 23.20 2.89 -11.51
CA THR A 98 24.62 3.13 -11.17
C THR A 98 25.49 1.87 -11.17
N THR A 99 24.89 0.69 -11.08
CA THR A 99 25.64 -0.57 -10.90
C THR A 99 25.22 -1.70 -11.83
N ASP A 100 24.22 -1.49 -12.69
CA ASP A 100 23.59 -2.52 -13.54
C ASP A 100 23.07 -3.74 -12.72
N ALA A 101 22.80 -3.53 -11.43
CA ALA A 101 22.41 -4.58 -10.51
C ALA A 101 20.91 -4.88 -10.59
N TRP A 102 20.45 -5.45 -11.71
CA TRP A 102 19.04 -5.78 -11.95
C TRP A 102 18.35 -6.56 -10.80
N TRP A 103 19.11 -7.38 -10.06
CA TRP A 103 18.59 -8.13 -8.92
C TRP A 103 18.07 -7.24 -7.78
N ILE A 104 18.43 -5.95 -7.76
CA ILE A 104 17.92 -4.98 -6.80
C ILE A 104 16.40 -4.88 -6.85
N TRP A 105 15.78 -5.08 -8.02
CA TRP A 105 14.33 -5.05 -8.17
C TRP A 105 13.64 -6.19 -7.41
N ILE A 106 14.29 -7.35 -7.27
CA ILE A 106 13.80 -8.44 -6.42
C ILE A 106 13.87 -8.04 -4.94
N VAL A 107 14.97 -7.42 -4.50
CA VAL A 107 15.12 -6.95 -3.12
C VAL A 107 14.10 -5.85 -2.80
N THR A 108 13.92 -4.89 -3.71
CA THR A 108 12.91 -3.84 -3.59
C THR A 108 11.50 -4.43 -3.54
N ALA A 109 11.19 -5.46 -4.34
CA ALA A 109 9.90 -6.15 -4.30
C ALA A 109 9.65 -6.82 -2.94
N VAL A 110 10.63 -7.55 -2.40
CA VAL A 110 10.52 -8.22 -1.10
C VAL A 110 10.38 -7.19 0.03
N PHE A 111 11.19 -6.14 0.01
CA PHE A 111 11.16 -5.08 1.01
C PHE A 111 9.81 -4.36 1.03
N THR A 112 9.33 -3.90 -0.13
CA THR A 112 8.08 -3.16 -0.23
C THR A 112 6.87 -4.02 0.13
N ALA A 113 6.85 -5.30 -0.28
CA ALA A 113 5.84 -6.27 0.17
C ALA A 113 5.86 -6.43 1.70
N GLY A 114 7.05 -6.57 2.29
CA GLY A 114 7.24 -6.65 3.73
C GLY A 114 6.70 -5.42 4.45
N VAL A 115 6.99 -4.21 3.95
CA VAL A 115 6.44 -2.96 4.51
C VAL A 115 4.91 -2.96 4.49
N VAL A 116 4.28 -3.36 3.39
CA VAL A 116 2.81 -3.43 3.29
C VAL A 116 2.24 -4.44 4.28
N LEU A 117 2.80 -5.65 4.36
CA LEU A 117 2.32 -6.69 5.27
C LEU A 117 2.50 -6.30 6.74
N VAL A 118 3.64 -5.73 7.12
CA VAL A 118 3.89 -5.26 8.50
C VAL A 118 2.95 -4.12 8.85
N THR A 119 2.71 -3.18 7.93
CA THR A 119 1.78 -2.07 8.13
C THR A 119 0.35 -2.58 8.29
N GLY A 120 -0.07 -3.51 7.43
CA GLY A 120 -1.39 -4.16 7.51
C GLY A 120 -1.58 -4.98 8.79
N TYR A 121 -0.54 -5.68 9.23
CA TYR A 121 -0.57 -6.40 10.51
C TYR A 121 -0.70 -5.46 11.70
N ARG A 122 0.05 -4.35 11.72
CA ARG A 122 -0.05 -3.33 12.78
C ARG A 122 -1.43 -2.68 12.79
N TYR A 123 -1.94 -2.32 11.61
CA TYR A 123 -3.28 -1.77 11.47
C TYR A 123 -4.35 -2.75 11.96
N GLY A 124 -4.27 -4.02 11.55
CA GLY A 124 -5.19 -5.06 11.99
C GLY A 124 -5.15 -5.31 13.50
N ARG A 125 -4.00 -5.13 14.14
CA ARG A 125 -3.88 -5.25 15.60
C ARG A 125 -4.44 -4.04 16.35
N GLU A 126 -4.36 -2.86 15.75
CA GLU A 126 -4.77 -1.59 16.38
C GLU A 126 -6.26 -1.29 16.17
N PHE A 127 -6.80 -1.61 14.99
CA PHE A 127 -8.17 -1.27 14.58
C PHE A 127 -9.04 -2.49 14.27
N GLY A 128 -8.46 -3.69 14.10
CA GLY A 128 -9.21 -4.92 13.90
C GLY A 128 -9.69 -5.49 15.23
N HIS A 129 -11.00 -5.42 15.49
CA HIS A 129 -11.62 -6.24 16.52
C HIS A 129 -11.81 -7.65 15.95
N ASP A 130 -11.35 -8.65 16.70
CA ASP A 130 -11.32 -10.06 16.32
C ASP A 130 -12.60 -10.51 15.61
N GLY A 131 -12.42 -10.98 14.36
CA GLY A 131 -13.38 -11.76 13.58
C GLY A 131 -12.67 -12.95 13.00
#